data_AF-A1DAH2-F1
#
_entry.id   AF-A1DAH2-F1
#
_cell.length_a   1.000
_cell.length_b   1.000
_cell.length_c   1.000
_cell.angle_alpha   90.00
_cell.angle_beta   90.00
_cell.angle_gamma   90.00
#
_symmetry.space_group_name_H-M   'P 1'
#
loop_
_entity.id
_entity.type
_entity.pdbx_description
1 polymer ?
#
loop_
_entity_poly.entity_id
_entity_poly.type
_entity_poly.pdbx_seq_one_letter_code
_entity_poly.pdbx_strand_id
1 'polypeptide(L)'
;MVQSARQTAGEPRERQHGEAQGVKRREKKRRRPYMRDEYAQAILLYSQQSVTRSLYAGVHFENLARYLQQPYEAQVPDLVANKRDANIDPAFNFVTFYNLDPSTDTRETYINSPDVFENKAKELADSPYGRLIFMRGHPSPEWLLTIGATYQVDPEFFRRHLDFRHGLRDHYSLPSLPSTLSTAFTLRVATIGASVAKTKTDSEQDTIEILREENKLQLNEYREKLKILTQMKLGDSIVRDLSIHDLQQFSIEQDISLYVGTCGAGWFALIWLDTTSNLKEGATSFLTSPLRTGSWMISSVPVIQHRAGLALRQPRKLRERAAEEADMDGPKPSERMVQSACLLHLDYGLDLDKALAAGNSFYALHEILVFAAFSENQFLNMLETKLLNELDPAFLVQQRNPTLSNLLYHQRVLDRHIQRIKDNLAAFKGKGSLGWPGSTLEPEKQRIVDDVAEKLIGDYEYLLSRSLTLSGQCSRGMQVVMNNAMIKESRDAMSQAEGVVKLTRLAFIFVPLTFTASFFGMNFAQFGQGDLNIWIWFVVSTPVFILSLLLMRATAEPGRDVNNRALPPNQK
;
A
#
# COMPACT_ATOMS: atom_id res chain seq x y z
N MET A 1 -78.37 -45.87 -18.46
CA MET A 1 -78.13 -44.56 -17.84
C MET A 1 -77.46 -43.66 -18.89
N VAL A 2 -78.29 -42.81 -19.52
CA VAL A 2 -78.06 -41.55 -20.28
C VAL A 2 -76.89 -41.43 -21.30
N GLN A 3 -77.26 -41.55 -22.58
CA GLN A 3 -76.92 -40.79 -23.83
C GLN A 3 -75.93 -39.59 -23.76
N SER A 4 -75.20 -39.12 -24.78
CA SER A 4 -75.19 -39.32 -26.25
C SER A 4 -74.02 -38.51 -26.90
N ALA A 5 -73.41 -39.07 -27.96
CA ALA A 5 -72.86 -38.50 -29.22
C ALA A 5 -72.04 -37.16 -29.18
N ARG A 6 -70.97 -36.90 -29.95
CA ARG A 6 -70.77 -37.08 -31.41
C ARG A 6 -69.38 -36.51 -31.79
N GLN A 7 -68.84 -36.97 -32.91
CA GLN A 7 -67.58 -36.59 -33.57
C GLN A 7 -67.52 -35.10 -34.01
N THR A 8 -66.33 -34.50 -34.16
CA THR A 8 -65.60 -34.30 -35.45
C THR A 8 -64.40 -33.35 -35.32
N ALA A 9 -63.39 -33.59 -36.17
CA ALA A 9 -62.16 -32.84 -36.37
C ALA A 9 -62.34 -31.47 -37.04
N GLY A 10 -61.33 -30.59 -36.93
CA GLY A 10 -61.23 -29.35 -37.71
C GLY A 10 -60.06 -28.43 -37.27
N GLU A 11 -59.26 -28.02 -38.25
CA GLU A 11 -57.96 -27.33 -38.20
C GLU A 11 -58.11 -25.77 -38.15
N PRO A 12 -57.06 -24.92 -38.33
CA PRO A 12 -56.65 -23.84 -37.42
C PRO A 12 -57.06 -22.41 -37.85
N ARG A 13 -57.00 -21.42 -36.94
CA ARG A 13 -57.10 -19.99 -37.30
C ARG A 13 -56.19 -19.04 -36.49
N GLU A 14 -55.38 -18.33 -37.27
CA GLU A 14 -55.08 -16.89 -37.24
C GLU A 14 -54.36 -16.26 -36.03
N ARG A 15 -53.10 -15.88 -36.30
CA ARG A 15 -52.32 -14.87 -35.59
C ARG A 15 -53.04 -13.51 -35.68
N GLN A 16 -53.29 -12.87 -34.54
CA GLN A 16 -53.56 -11.44 -34.48
C GLN A 16 -52.45 -10.72 -33.72
N HIS A 17 -51.94 -9.67 -34.36
CA HIS A 17 -51.05 -8.65 -33.80
C HIS A 17 -51.66 -7.99 -32.57
N GLY A 18 -50.90 -7.94 -31.48
CA GLY A 18 -51.12 -7.04 -30.35
C GLY A 18 -49.86 -6.19 -30.16
N GLU A 19 -50.03 -4.88 -30.33
CA GLU A 19 -49.01 -3.84 -30.29
C GLU A 19 -48.28 -3.79 -28.95
N ALA A 20 -46.94 -3.76 -28.99
CA ALA A 20 -46.10 -3.47 -27.84
C ALA A 20 -46.17 -1.97 -27.51
N GLN A 21 -47.03 -1.61 -26.55
CA GLN A 21 -47.07 -0.26 -25.99
C GLN A 21 -45.74 0.09 -25.32
N GLY A 22 -45.14 1.19 -25.78
CA GLY A 22 -43.87 1.73 -25.33
C GLY A 22 -43.86 2.04 -23.83
N VAL A 23 -42.87 1.47 -23.15
CA VAL A 23 -42.48 1.87 -21.80
C VAL A 23 -41.85 3.27 -21.90
N LYS A 24 -42.65 4.31 -21.66
CA LYS A 24 -42.16 5.67 -21.43
C LYS A 24 -41.22 5.63 -20.22
N ARG A 25 -39.90 5.72 -20.46
CA ARG A 25 -38.88 6.01 -19.44
C ARG A 25 -39.34 7.26 -18.70
N ARG A 26 -39.72 7.11 -17.42
CA ARG A 26 -39.96 8.25 -16.52
C ARG A 26 -38.69 9.09 -16.48
N GLU A 27 -38.74 10.31 -17.03
CA GLU A 27 -37.73 11.32 -16.78
C GLU A 27 -37.59 11.50 -15.27
N LYS A 28 -36.40 11.21 -14.72
CA LYS A 28 -36.09 11.50 -13.33
C LYS A 28 -36.17 13.03 -13.18
N LYS A 29 -37.21 13.53 -12.49
CA LYS A 29 -37.28 14.95 -12.06
C LYS A 29 -35.94 15.36 -11.47
N ARG A 30 -35.27 16.35 -12.08
CA ARG A 30 -34.04 16.96 -11.54
C ARG A 30 -34.33 17.39 -10.10
N ARG A 31 -33.66 16.76 -9.13
CA ARG A 31 -33.73 17.19 -7.73
C ARG A 31 -33.04 18.54 -7.61
N ARG A 32 -33.64 19.48 -6.87
CA ARG A 32 -32.99 20.77 -6.58
C ARG A 32 -31.64 20.51 -5.87
N PRO A 33 -30.60 21.31 -6.14
CA PRO A 33 -29.37 21.27 -5.35
C PRO A 33 -29.67 21.48 -3.87
N TYR A 34 -28.95 20.77 -3.01
CA TYR A 34 -29.02 20.99 -1.57
C TYR A 34 -28.32 22.30 -1.23
N MET A 35 -28.87 23.05 -0.27
CA MET A 35 -28.08 24.07 0.43
C MET A 35 -27.06 23.40 1.37
N ARG A 36 -25.97 24.11 1.72
CA ARG A 36 -24.89 23.56 2.59
C ARG A 36 -25.46 22.94 3.87
N ASP A 37 -26.38 23.63 4.53
CA ASP A 37 -27.04 23.17 5.77
C ASP A 37 -27.96 21.97 5.54
N GLU A 38 -28.68 21.92 4.42
CA GLU A 38 -29.55 20.78 4.10
C GLU A 38 -28.72 19.52 3.84
N TYR A 39 -27.57 19.65 3.18
CA TYR A 39 -26.64 18.56 2.92
C TYR A 39 -26.03 18.03 4.24
N ALA A 40 -25.55 18.94 5.10
CA ALA A 40 -25.04 18.59 6.43
C ALA A 40 -26.11 17.87 7.28
N GLN A 41 -27.33 18.41 7.30
CA GLN A 41 -28.45 17.85 8.07
C GLN A 41 -28.88 16.48 7.54
N ALA A 42 -28.86 16.25 6.23
CA ALA A 42 -29.17 14.95 5.65
C ALA A 42 -28.17 13.86 6.11
N ILE A 43 -26.87 14.19 6.13
CA ILE A 43 -25.82 13.28 6.62
C ILE A 43 -26.01 13.01 8.11
N LEU A 44 -26.29 14.04 8.90
CA LEU A 44 -26.57 13.89 10.33
C LEU A 44 -27.76 12.96 10.59
N LEU A 45 -28.90 13.21 9.93
CA LEU A 45 -30.10 12.40 10.12
C LEU A 45 -29.86 10.94 9.73
N TYR A 46 -29.14 10.70 8.64
CA TYR A 46 -28.76 9.34 8.24
C TYR A 46 -27.86 8.68 9.30
N SER A 47 -26.88 9.40 9.83
CA SER A 47 -25.97 8.89 10.87
C SER A 47 -26.68 8.41 12.15
N GLN A 48 -27.83 9.01 12.47
CA GLN A 48 -28.66 8.67 13.63
C GLN A 48 -29.62 7.48 13.35
N GLN A 49 -29.67 6.98 12.11
CA GLN A 49 -30.56 5.88 11.73
C GLN A 49 -30.06 4.55 12.29
N SER A 50 -30.74 4.09 13.34
CA SER A 50 -30.45 2.83 14.05
C SER A 50 -30.76 1.59 13.22
N VAL A 51 -29.94 0.54 13.44
CA VAL A 51 -30.16 -0.83 12.95
C VAL A 51 -31.52 -1.39 13.37
N THR A 52 -32.06 -0.95 14.52
CA THR A 52 -33.38 -1.40 15.01
C THR A 52 -34.56 -0.82 14.24
N ARG A 53 -34.35 0.22 13.43
CA ARG A 53 -35.42 0.95 12.73
C ARG A 53 -35.33 0.88 11.21
N SER A 54 -34.22 0.40 10.66
CA SER A 54 -33.98 0.35 9.21
C SER A 54 -32.91 -0.68 8.86
N LEU A 55 -33.08 -1.33 7.71
CA LEU A 55 -32.03 -2.12 7.05
C LEU A 55 -30.90 -1.24 6.49
N TYR A 56 -31.15 0.06 6.33
CA TYR A 56 -30.19 1.06 5.89
C TYR A 56 -29.71 1.86 7.10
N ALA A 57 -29.00 1.19 8.02
CA ALA A 57 -28.45 1.85 9.19
C ALA A 57 -27.29 2.78 8.80
N GLY A 58 -27.35 4.03 9.24
CA GLY A 58 -26.33 5.03 8.90
C GLY A 58 -25.27 5.24 9.98
N VAL A 59 -25.27 4.45 11.06
CA VAL A 59 -24.34 4.59 12.21
C VAL A 59 -22.86 4.73 11.84
N HIS A 60 -22.45 4.18 10.70
CA HIS A 60 -21.09 4.28 10.17
C HIS A 60 -20.72 5.70 9.66
N PHE A 61 -21.68 6.61 9.53
CA PHE A 61 -21.48 8.03 9.18
C PHE A 61 -21.28 8.95 10.39
N GLU A 62 -21.41 8.46 11.62
CA GLU A 62 -21.42 9.29 12.83
C GLU A 62 -20.22 10.25 12.92
N ASN A 63 -19.01 9.76 12.61
CA ASN A 63 -17.80 10.59 12.66
C ASN A 63 -17.75 11.65 11.55
N LEU A 64 -18.20 11.32 10.34
CA LEU A 64 -18.27 12.30 9.26
C LEU A 64 -19.31 13.37 9.62
N ALA A 65 -20.49 12.96 10.09
CA ALA A 65 -21.54 13.89 10.53
C ALA A 65 -21.05 14.83 11.64
N ARG A 66 -20.40 14.28 12.68
CA ARG A 66 -19.82 15.06 13.78
C ARG A 66 -18.77 16.05 13.28
N TYR A 67 -17.89 15.61 12.39
CA TYR A 67 -16.86 16.47 11.82
C TYR A 67 -17.43 17.62 10.99
N LEU A 68 -18.44 17.35 10.15
CA LEU A 68 -19.08 18.38 9.33
C LEU A 68 -19.86 19.43 10.16
N GLN A 69 -20.11 19.16 11.44
CA GLN A 69 -20.78 20.09 12.37
C GLN A 69 -19.83 20.93 13.21
N GLN A 70 -18.52 20.63 13.19
CA GLN A 70 -17.57 21.39 13.98
C GLN A 70 -17.31 22.75 13.31
N PRO A 71 -17.27 23.86 14.08
CA PRO A 71 -16.79 25.12 13.55
C PRO A 71 -15.32 24.96 13.17
N TYR A 72 -14.97 25.25 11.92
CA TYR A 72 -13.57 25.29 11.54
C TYR A 72 -12.93 26.59 12.01
N GLU A 73 -12.07 26.48 13.02
CA GLU A 73 -11.10 27.54 13.27
C GLU A 73 -10.01 27.44 12.21
N ALA A 74 -10.02 28.38 11.26
CA ALA A 74 -8.90 28.59 10.37
C ALA A 74 -7.67 28.98 11.21
N GLN A 75 -6.94 27.99 11.73
CA GLN A 75 -5.57 28.19 12.15
C GLN A 75 -4.78 28.39 10.86
N VAL A 76 -4.84 29.62 10.34
CA VAL A 76 -3.99 30.09 9.26
C VAL A 76 -2.58 29.59 9.59
N PRO A 77 -1.91 28.86 8.69
CA PRO A 77 -0.54 28.44 8.93
C PRO A 77 0.25 29.68 9.37
N ASP A 78 0.96 29.53 10.48
CA ASP A 78 1.61 30.61 11.21
C ASP A 78 2.50 31.41 10.24
N LEU A 79 2.01 32.56 9.75
CA LEU A 79 2.72 33.45 8.82
C LEU A 79 3.89 34.19 9.51
N VAL A 80 4.33 33.70 10.66
CA VAL A 80 5.42 34.25 11.48
C VAL A 80 6.50 33.20 11.71
N ALA A 81 6.89 32.49 10.65
CA ALA A 81 8.22 31.88 10.57
C ALA A 81 8.94 32.39 9.33
N ASN A 82 9.80 33.40 9.55
CA ASN A 82 10.86 33.89 8.66
C ASN A 82 10.44 34.62 7.36
N LYS A 83 10.37 35.96 7.48
CA LYS A 83 10.45 36.95 6.37
C LYS A 83 11.81 36.92 5.62
N ARG A 84 12.28 35.77 5.14
CA ARG A 84 13.53 35.70 4.36
C ARG A 84 13.48 34.85 3.08
N ASP A 85 12.32 34.33 2.67
CA ASP A 85 12.16 33.67 1.38
C ASP A 85 11.02 34.33 0.58
N ALA A 86 11.35 35.45 -0.07
CA ALA A 86 10.43 36.23 -0.88
C ALA A 86 10.20 35.61 -2.28
N ASN A 87 9.80 34.33 -2.35
CA ASN A 87 9.29 33.74 -3.60
C ASN A 87 8.41 32.47 -3.43
N ILE A 88 7.74 32.30 -2.29
CA ILE A 88 6.73 31.23 -2.10
C ILE A 88 5.36 31.88 -1.84
N ASP A 89 4.37 31.42 -2.60
CA ASP A 89 2.98 31.90 -2.74
C ASP A 89 2.29 32.24 -1.37
N PRO A 90 1.88 33.51 -1.14
CA PRO A 90 1.32 33.96 0.13
C PRO A 90 -0.15 33.53 0.42
N ALA A 91 -0.73 32.59 -0.34
CA ALA A 91 -1.99 31.93 0.04
C ALA A 91 -2.03 30.48 -0.43
N PHE A 92 -1.98 29.51 0.49
CA PHE A 92 -2.17 28.10 0.17
C PHE A 92 -3.53 27.88 -0.53
N ASN A 93 -3.49 27.48 -1.81
CA ASN A 93 -4.69 27.25 -2.61
C ASN A 93 -5.21 25.82 -2.43
N PHE A 94 -6.19 25.61 -1.55
CA PHE A 94 -6.69 24.25 -1.27
C PHE A 94 -7.30 23.55 -2.51
N VAL A 95 -8.00 24.31 -3.36
CA VAL A 95 -8.63 23.80 -4.58
C VAL A 95 -7.99 24.37 -5.84
N THR A 96 -7.80 23.52 -6.84
CA THR A 96 -7.52 23.94 -8.22
C THR A 96 -8.64 23.49 -9.13
N PHE A 97 -9.27 24.45 -9.80
CA PHE A 97 -10.42 24.24 -10.64
C PHE A 97 -10.01 24.29 -12.12
N TYR A 98 -10.30 23.24 -12.87
CA TYR A 98 -10.06 23.18 -14.31
C TYR A 98 -11.37 23.23 -15.09
N ASN A 99 -11.50 24.22 -15.96
CA ASN A 99 -12.54 24.28 -16.99
C ASN A 99 -12.04 23.56 -18.26
N LEU A 100 -12.70 22.47 -18.65
CA LEU A 100 -12.32 21.71 -19.85
C LEU A 100 -12.94 22.26 -21.13
N ASP A 101 -13.62 23.41 -21.09
CA ASP A 101 -14.10 24.09 -22.29
C ASP A 101 -12.93 24.32 -23.29
N PRO A 102 -13.00 23.76 -24.52
CA PRO A 102 -11.94 23.89 -25.51
C PRO A 102 -11.68 25.34 -25.96
N SER A 103 -12.67 26.21 -25.83
CA SER A 103 -12.62 27.62 -26.26
C SER A 103 -11.95 28.55 -25.25
N THR A 104 -11.76 28.11 -24.01
CA THR A 104 -11.20 28.96 -22.95
C THR A 104 -9.66 28.92 -22.98
N ASP A 105 -9.03 30.10 -22.97
CA ASP A 105 -7.56 30.26 -22.93
C ASP A 105 -7.00 29.92 -21.54
N THR A 106 -7.65 30.38 -20.47
CA THR A 106 -7.26 30.08 -19.07
C THR A 106 -8.05 28.90 -18.53
N ARG A 107 -7.37 27.76 -18.33
CA ARG A 107 -8.02 26.50 -17.94
C ARG A 107 -8.11 26.33 -16.43
N GLU A 108 -7.05 26.68 -15.74
CA GLU A 108 -6.91 26.51 -14.30
C GLU A 108 -7.25 27.79 -13.52
N THR A 109 -7.87 27.62 -12.36
CA THR A 109 -8.11 28.68 -11.38
C THR A 109 -7.79 28.15 -10.00
N TYR A 110 -6.93 28.86 -9.26
CA TYR A 110 -6.54 28.51 -7.91
C TYR A 110 -7.47 29.19 -6.91
N ILE A 111 -8.01 28.41 -5.97
CA ILE A 111 -9.06 28.87 -5.07
C ILE A 111 -8.69 28.52 -3.63
N ASN A 112 -8.73 29.53 -2.76
CA ASN A 112 -8.41 29.44 -1.33
C ASN A 112 -9.63 29.67 -0.42
N SER A 113 -10.79 30.03 -0.97
CA SER A 113 -12.03 30.26 -0.21
C SER A 113 -13.23 29.47 -0.77
N PRO A 114 -14.04 28.81 0.09
CA PRO A 114 -15.26 28.12 -0.34
C PRO A 114 -16.26 29.02 -1.08
N ASP A 115 -16.38 30.29 -0.71
CA ASP A 115 -17.35 31.20 -1.33
C ASP A 115 -16.95 31.58 -2.76
N VAL A 116 -15.64 31.74 -2.99
CA VAL A 116 -15.09 31.96 -4.34
C VAL A 116 -15.34 30.72 -5.21
N PHE A 117 -15.17 29.52 -4.65
CA PHE A 117 -15.48 28.28 -5.34
C PHE A 117 -16.96 28.18 -5.73
N GLU A 118 -17.87 28.49 -4.81
CA GLU A 118 -19.31 28.42 -5.08
C GLU A 118 -19.72 29.40 -6.19
N ASN A 119 -19.20 30.63 -6.16
CA ASN A 119 -19.44 31.60 -7.22
C ASN A 119 -18.92 31.09 -8.57
N LYS A 120 -17.71 30.53 -8.60
CA LYS A 120 -17.14 29.96 -9.82
C LYS A 120 -17.95 28.78 -10.36
N ALA A 121 -18.45 27.92 -9.48
CA ALA A 121 -19.31 26.81 -9.86
C ALA A 121 -20.66 27.30 -10.43
N LYS A 122 -21.23 28.37 -9.88
CA LYS A 122 -22.48 28.99 -10.38
C LYS A 122 -22.31 29.61 -11.77
N GLU A 123 -21.22 30.34 -12.01
CA GLU A 123 -20.89 30.89 -13.35
C GLU A 123 -20.91 29.81 -14.44
N LEU A 124 -20.57 28.60 -14.04
CA LEU A 124 -20.27 27.48 -14.89
C LEU A 124 -21.40 26.44 -14.94
N ALA A 125 -22.46 26.60 -14.15
CA ALA A 125 -23.51 25.59 -13.94
C ALA A 125 -24.19 25.09 -15.23
N ASP A 126 -24.32 25.98 -16.23
CA ASP A 126 -25.02 25.69 -17.49
C ASP A 126 -24.09 25.22 -18.63
N SER A 127 -22.77 25.16 -18.41
CA SER A 127 -21.85 24.73 -19.47
C SER A 127 -21.99 23.23 -19.75
N PRO A 128 -21.96 22.83 -21.03
CA PRO A 128 -22.00 21.42 -21.43
C PRO A 128 -20.65 20.69 -21.25
N TYR A 129 -19.57 21.41 -20.92
CA TYR A 129 -18.23 20.83 -20.87
C TYR A 129 -17.86 20.26 -19.48
N GLY A 130 -16.91 19.34 -19.50
CA GLY A 130 -16.34 18.72 -18.31
C GLY A 130 -15.57 19.69 -17.41
N ARG A 131 -15.43 19.32 -16.14
CA ARG A 131 -14.71 20.10 -15.11
C ARG A 131 -13.90 19.18 -14.22
N LEU A 132 -12.71 19.62 -13.82
CA LEU A 132 -11.93 18.90 -12.81
C LEU A 132 -11.71 19.79 -11.60
N ILE A 133 -11.82 19.19 -10.42
CA ILE A 133 -11.67 19.87 -9.14
C ILE A 133 -10.60 19.10 -8.37
N PHE A 134 -9.39 19.65 -8.30
CA PHE A 134 -8.32 19.09 -7.48
C PHE A 134 -8.43 19.62 -6.06
N MET A 135 -8.54 18.75 -5.08
CA MET A 135 -8.38 19.03 -3.65
C MET A 135 -7.04 18.47 -3.17
N ARG A 136 -6.37 19.16 -2.25
CA ARG A 136 -5.02 18.79 -1.78
C ARG A 136 -4.97 18.69 -0.26
N GLY A 137 -4.59 17.52 0.25
CA GLY A 137 -4.42 17.24 1.66
C GLY A 137 -5.73 17.22 2.46
N HIS A 138 -5.62 17.53 3.74
CA HIS A 138 -6.71 17.50 4.70
C HIS A 138 -7.70 18.67 4.50
N PRO A 139 -9.02 18.42 4.39
CA PRO A 139 -10.02 19.45 4.11
C PRO A 139 -10.48 20.15 5.39
N SER A 140 -11.20 21.26 5.23
CA SER A 140 -12.07 21.78 6.31
C SER A 140 -13.51 21.26 6.14
N PRO A 141 -14.32 21.25 7.20
CA PRO A 141 -15.76 21.01 7.11
C PRO A 141 -16.46 21.86 6.05
N GLU A 142 -16.15 23.14 5.96
CA GLU A 142 -16.76 24.09 5.02
C GLU A 142 -16.45 23.72 3.57
N TRP A 143 -15.23 23.29 3.28
CA TRP A 143 -14.85 22.82 1.95
C TRP A 143 -15.64 21.58 1.54
N LEU A 144 -15.75 20.59 2.42
CA LEU A 144 -16.53 19.37 2.14
C LEU A 144 -18.02 19.67 1.96
N LEU A 145 -18.60 20.51 2.82
CA LEU A 145 -20.01 20.91 2.73
C LEU A 145 -20.28 21.70 1.45
N THR A 146 -19.39 22.63 1.09
CA THR A 146 -19.55 23.45 -0.11
C THR A 146 -19.47 22.59 -1.36
N ILE A 147 -18.41 21.81 -1.52
CA ILE A 147 -18.23 20.93 -2.69
C ILE A 147 -19.36 19.88 -2.75
N GLY A 148 -19.68 19.26 -1.62
CA GLY A 148 -20.73 18.25 -1.49
C GLY A 148 -22.10 18.77 -1.88
N ALA A 149 -22.48 19.96 -1.40
CA ALA A 149 -23.77 20.58 -1.71
C ALA A 149 -23.84 21.08 -3.17
N THR A 150 -22.79 21.76 -3.65
CA THR A 150 -22.73 22.32 -5.02
C THR A 150 -22.83 21.23 -6.09
N TYR A 151 -22.10 20.12 -5.90
CA TYR A 151 -22.00 19.06 -6.91
C TYR A 151 -22.78 17.79 -6.56
N GLN A 152 -23.54 17.79 -5.44
CA GLN A 152 -24.28 16.63 -4.93
C GLN A 152 -23.40 15.38 -4.80
N VAL A 153 -22.17 15.55 -4.33
CA VAL A 153 -21.23 14.44 -4.13
C VAL A 153 -21.81 13.48 -3.11
N ASP A 154 -21.69 12.18 -3.36
CA ASP A 154 -22.11 11.17 -2.39
C ASP A 154 -21.25 11.29 -1.11
N PRO A 155 -21.84 11.50 0.08
CA PRO A 155 -21.10 11.56 1.33
C PRO A 155 -20.19 10.34 1.59
N GLU A 156 -20.53 9.18 1.01
CA GLU A 156 -19.71 7.97 1.07
C GLU A 156 -18.32 8.18 0.47
N PHE A 157 -18.19 9.02 -0.56
CA PHE A 157 -16.89 9.38 -1.13
C PHE A 157 -15.99 10.06 -0.09
N PHE A 158 -16.54 11.03 0.65
CA PHE A 158 -15.79 11.72 1.70
C PHE A 158 -15.44 10.80 2.86
N ARG A 159 -16.39 9.94 3.27
CA ARG A 159 -16.17 8.96 4.34
C ARG A 159 -15.04 7.99 3.99
N ARG A 160 -15.01 7.50 2.75
CA ARG A 160 -13.99 6.55 2.27
C ARG A 160 -12.61 7.18 2.18
N HIS A 161 -12.51 8.42 1.71
CA HIS A 161 -11.21 9.09 1.69
C HIS A 161 -10.75 9.46 3.11
N LEU A 162 -11.68 9.73 4.03
CA LEU A 162 -11.39 9.95 5.45
C LEU A 162 -11.51 8.66 6.29
N ASP A 163 -11.23 7.50 5.69
CA ASP A 163 -11.38 6.18 6.33
C ASP A 163 -10.65 6.04 7.67
N PHE A 164 -9.58 6.79 7.93
CA PHE A 164 -8.93 6.81 9.23
C PHE A 164 -9.87 7.24 10.37
N ARG A 165 -11.01 7.88 10.08
CA ARG A 165 -12.02 8.32 11.07
C ARG A 165 -13.07 7.26 11.36
N HIS A 166 -12.67 6.03 11.72
CA HIS A 166 -13.60 5.04 12.28
C HIS A 166 -14.12 5.52 13.64
N GLY A 167 -15.40 5.26 13.93
CA GLY A 167 -16.03 5.58 15.21
C GLY A 167 -15.38 4.82 16.38
N LEU A 168 -15.94 4.99 17.59
CA LEU A 168 -15.59 4.16 18.75
C LEU A 168 -15.72 2.64 18.45
N ARG A 169 -16.47 2.28 17.40
CA ARG A 169 -16.61 0.93 16.88
C ARG A 169 -16.35 0.91 15.37
N ASP A 170 -15.51 -0.03 14.95
CA ASP A 170 -15.41 -0.41 13.55
C ASP A 170 -16.64 -1.22 13.15
N HIS A 171 -17.26 -0.82 12.05
CA HIS A 171 -18.42 -1.50 11.47
C HIS A 171 -18.00 -2.43 10.32
N TYR A 172 -16.70 -2.51 10.01
CA TYR A 172 -16.12 -3.35 8.94
C TYR A 172 -16.80 -3.12 7.58
N SER A 173 -17.17 -1.86 7.34
CA SER A 173 -17.92 -1.45 6.14
C SER A 173 -17.05 -1.26 4.89
N LEU A 174 -15.72 -1.33 5.04
CA LEU A 174 -14.76 -1.11 3.97
C LEU A 174 -13.86 -2.35 3.80
N PRO A 175 -13.52 -2.75 2.55
CA PRO A 175 -14.00 -2.17 1.29
C PRO A 175 -15.49 -2.52 1.03
N SER A 176 -16.18 -1.64 0.29
CA SER A 176 -17.57 -1.89 -0.15
C SER A 176 -17.60 -2.81 -1.38
N LEU A 177 -18.79 -3.32 -1.73
CA LEU A 177 -18.97 -4.14 -2.92
C LEU A 177 -18.72 -3.32 -4.19
N PRO A 178 -17.99 -3.82 -5.19
CA PRO A 178 -17.67 -3.05 -6.41
C PRO A 178 -18.88 -2.50 -7.16
N SER A 179 -20.04 -3.17 -7.08
CA SER A 179 -21.28 -2.75 -7.75
C SER A 179 -21.86 -1.45 -7.20
N THR A 180 -21.48 -1.02 -5.99
CA THR A 180 -21.94 0.23 -5.38
C THR A 180 -21.00 1.41 -5.67
N LEU A 181 -19.85 1.15 -6.32
CA LEU A 181 -18.75 2.10 -6.46
C LEU A 181 -18.57 2.64 -7.88
N SER A 182 -19.65 2.67 -8.68
CA SER A 182 -19.58 3.09 -10.09
C SER A 182 -18.95 4.47 -10.29
N THR A 183 -19.25 5.42 -9.39
CA THR A 183 -18.83 6.82 -9.52
C THR A 183 -17.55 7.17 -8.78
N ALA A 184 -17.02 6.27 -7.94
CA ALA A 184 -15.93 6.57 -7.02
C ALA A 184 -14.80 5.53 -7.10
N PHE A 185 -13.58 6.01 -7.26
CA PHE A 185 -12.41 5.20 -7.51
C PHE A 185 -11.21 5.71 -6.70
N THR A 186 -10.33 4.82 -6.22
CA THR A 186 -9.16 5.22 -5.44
C THR A 186 -7.92 4.60 -6.04
N LEU A 187 -6.91 5.43 -6.30
CA LEU A 187 -5.57 5.03 -6.66
C LEU A 187 -4.65 5.18 -5.46
N ARG A 188 -3.64 4.32 -5.38
CA ARG A 188 -2.53 4.47 -4.45
C ARG A 188 -1.30 4.92 -5.22
N VAL A 189 -0.61 5.93 -4.71
CA VAL A 189 0.71 6.35 -5.19
C VAL A 189 1.74 6.10 -4.09
N ALA A 190 2.94 5.70 -4.51
CA ALA A 190 4.09 5.46 -3.65
C ALA A 190 5.16 6.51 -3.92
N THR A 191 5.58 7.21 -2.86
CA THR A 191 6.77 8.06 -2.88
C THR A 191 7.92 7.30 -2.24
N ILE A 192 9.01 7.11 -2.99
CA ILE A 192 10.23 6.50 -2.46
C ILE A 192 11.06 7.61 -1.81
N GLY A 193 11.43 7.41 -0.55
CA GLY A 193 12.42 8.22 0.15
C GLY A 193 13.77 7.54 0.16
N ALA A 194 14.83 8.31 -0.05
CA ALA A 194 16.21 7.85 -0.04
C ALA A 194 17.03 8.69 0.94
N SER A 195 17.91 8.02 1.70
CA SER A 195 18.91 8.65 2.55
C SER A 195 20.28 8.48 1.94
N VAL A 196 21.07 9.56 1.91
CA VAL A 196 22.48 9.52 1.51
C VAL A 196 23.42 9.06 2.64
N ALA A 197 22.88 8.82 3.84
CA ALA A 197 23.65 8.34 4.96
C ALA A 197 24.15 6.91 4.72
N LYS A 198 25.45 6.67 4.97
CA LYS A 198 26.03 5.34 5.03
C LYS A 198 26.18 4.95 6.49
N THR A 199 25.15 4.38 7.09
CA THR A 199 25.25 3.78 8.43
C THR A 199 25.99 2.45 8.30
N LYS A 200 27.16 2.34 8.92
CA LYS A 200 27.82 1.05 9.15
C LYS A 200 27.46 0.64 10.58
N THR A 201 26.64 -0.39 10.74
CA THR A 201 26.33 -0.98 12.04
C THR A 201 26.75 -2.44 12.05
N ASP A 202 27.20 -2.93 13.21
CA ASP A 202 27.64 -4.34 13.37
C ASP A 202 26.46 -5.33 13.21
N SER A 203 25.22 -4.85 13.43
CA SER A 203 23.96 -5.56 13.13
C SER A 203 23.00 -4.66 12.35
N GLU A 204 23.12 -4.69 11.02
CA GLU A 204 22.24 -3.93 10.12
C GLU A 204 20.77 -4.38 10.26
N GLN A 205 20.53 -5.69 10.41
CA GLN A 205 19.17 -6.22 10.47
C GLN A 205 18.42 -5.79 11.74
N ASP A 206 19.02 -5.94 12.93
CA ASP A 206 18.34 -5.56 14.17
C ASP A 206 17.97 -4.06 14.15
N THR A 207 18.83 -3.26 13.52
CA THR A 207 18.56 -1.84 13.30
C THR A 207 17.34 -1.62 12.41
N ILE A 208 17.22 -2.37 11.30
CA ILE A 208 16.05 -2.30 10.41
C ILE A 208 14.77 -2.70 11.13
N GLU A 209 14.80 -3.75 11.96
CA GLU A 209 13.62 -4.21 12.71
C GLU A 209 13.17 -3.20 13.76
N ILE A 210 14.11 -2.60 14.50
CA ILE A 210 13.83 -1.50 15.42
C ILE A 210 13.19 -0.33 14.66
N LEU A 211 13.77 0.07 13.51
CA LEU A 211 13.21 1.15 12.69
C LEU A 211 11.78 0.82 12.22
N ARG A 212 11.51 -0.41 11.80
CA ARG A 212 10.17 -0.85 11.37
C ARG A 212 9.15 -0.73 12.49
N GLU A 213 9.47 -1.18 13.71
CA GLU A 213 8.54 -1.07 14.84
C GLU A 213 8.38 0.37 15.33
N GLU A 214 9.45 1.18 15.38
CA GLU A 214 9.36 2.59 15.74
C GLU A 214 8.47 3.39 14.78
N ASN A 215 8.70 3.26 13.48
CA ASN A 215 7.91 3.96 12.47
C ASN A 215 6.44 3.50 12.47
N LYS A 216 6.19 2.21 12.75
CA LYS A 216 4.83 1.68 12.90
C LYS A 216 4.13 2.26 14.13
N LEU A 217 4.82 2.40 15.25
CA LEU A 217 4.28 3.07 16.45
C LEU A 217 3.96 4.54 16.16
N GLN A 218 4.89 5.28 15.54
CA GLN A 218 4.67 6.68 15.15
C GLN A 218 3.51 6.84 14.17
N LEU A 219 3.38 5.95 13.17
CA LEU A 219 2.27 5.96 12.23
C LEU A 219 0.94 5.66 12.93
N ASN A 220 0.91 4.75 13.91
CA ASN A 220 -0.27 4.48 14.69
C ASN A 220 -0.66 5.67 15.57
N GLU A 221 0.30 6.32 16.25
CA GLU A 221 0.05 7.55 17.00
C GLU A 221 -0.48 8.67 16.09
N TYR A 222 0.09 8.84 14.90
CA TYR A 222 -0.40 9.76 13.87
C TYR A 222 -1.85 9.45 13.48
N ARG A 223 -2.18 8.18 13.20
CA ARG A 223 -3.55 7.75 12.87
C ARG A 223 -4.53 8.01 14.01
N GLU A 224 -4.13 7.82 15.27
CA GLU A 224 -4.96 8.14 16.43
C GLU A 224 -5.19 9.66 16.56
N LYS A 225 -4.18 10.49 16.31
CA LYS A 225 -4.36 11.96 16.24
C LYS A 225 -5.35 12.35 15.13
N LEU A 226 -5.26 11.73 13.96
CA LEU A 226 -6.20 11.94 12.86
C LEU A 226 -7.66 11.59 13.22
N LYS A 227 -7.86 10.57 14.07
CA LYS A 227 -9.19 10.14 14.56
C LYS A 227 -9.82 11.15 15.51
N ILE A 228 -9.02 11.67 16.45
CA ILE A 228 -9.49 12.49 17.58
C ILE A 228 -9.74 13.96 17.17
N LEU A 229 -9.45 14.32 15.91
CA LEU A 229 -9.70 15.65 15.32
C LEU A 229 -8.86 16.78 15.96
N THR A 230 -7.81 16.43 16.69
CA THR A 230 -6.88 17.40 17.26
C THR A 230 -5.70 17.56 16.29
N GLN A 231 -5.35 18.80 15.95
CA GLN A 231 -4.07 19.21 15.31
C GLN A 231 -3.93 19.18 13.78
N MET A 232 -4.93 18.77 12.98
CA MET A 232 -4.80 18.84 11.51
C MET A 232 -5.18 20.22 10.97
N LYS A 233 -4.32 20.79 10.12
CA LYS A 233 -4.59 22.04 9.40
C LYS A 233 -5.11 21.76 7.99
N LEU A 234 -5.81 22.74 7.42
CA LEU A 234 -6.23 22.67 6.02
C LEU A 234 -4.99 22.50 5.13
N GLY A 235 -5.01 21.49 4.28
CA GLY A 235 -3.93 21.19 3.36
C GLY A 235 -2.82 20.31 3.89
N ASP A 236 -2.86 19.88 5.16
CA ASP A 236 -1.90 18.92 5.71
C ASP A 236 -1.93 17.61 4.93
N SER A 237 -0.76 17.04 4.63
CA SER A 237 -0.67 15.76 3.93
C SER A 237 -1.26 14.63 4.75
N ILE A 238 -1.95 13.70 4.08
CA ILE A 238 -2.49 12.49 4.71
C ILE A 238 -1.57 11.32 4.34
N VAL A 239 -1.03 10.62 5.33
CA VAL A 239 -0.18 9.43 5.10
C VAL A 239 -0.95 8.15 5.38
N ARG A 240 -1.02 7.26 4.38
CA ARG A 240 -1.75 6.00 4.48
C ARG A 240 -0.88 4.89 5.02
N ASP A 241 0.37 4.79 4.59
CA ASP A 241 1.33 3.82 5.10
C ASP A 241 2.78 4.30 4.94
N LEU A 242 3.68 3.69 5.71
CA LEU A 242 5.11 3.94 5.69
C LEU A 242 5.83 2.59 5.79
N SER A 243 6.65 2.28 4.77
CA SER A 243 7.42 1.03 4.74
C SER A 243 8.92 1.29 4.75
N ILE A 244 9.66 0.61 5.62
CA ILE A 244 11.13 0.68 5.72
C ILE A 244 11.73 -0.55 5.05
N HIS A 245 12.42 -0.34 3.93
CA HIS A 245 12.97 -1.40 3.10
C HIS A 245 14.39 -1.77 3.52
N ASP A 246 15.22 -0.76 3.80
CA ASP A 246 16.56 -0.90 4.35
C ASP A 246 16.98 0.39 5.08
N LEU A 247 18.27 0.52 5.43
CA LEU A 247 18.84 1.69 6.11
C LEU A 247 18.95 2.95 5.23
N GLN A 248 18.64 2.84 3.93
CA GLN A 248 18.75 3.91 2.94
C GLN A 248 17.41 4.25 2.29
N GLN A 249 16.45 3.34 2.27
CA GLN A 249 15.22 3.48 1.48
C GLN A 249 13.98 3.14 2.30
N PHE A 250 12.98 4.00 2.12
CA PHE A 250 11.63 3.82 2.63
C PHE A 250 10.62 4.22 1.56
N SER A 251 9.35 3.87 1.76
CA SER A 251 8.27 4.33 0.89
C SER A 251 7.09 4.86 1.69
N ILE A 252 6.56 6.00 1.26
CA ILE A 252 5.32 6.59 1.78
C ILE A 252 4.21 6.28 0.78
N GLU A 253 3.10 5.79 1.30
CA GLU A 253 1.91 5.44 0.54
C GLU A 253 0.79 6.46 0.78
N GLN A 254 0.19 6.97 -0.29
CA GLN A 254 -0.86 8.00 -0.28
C GLN A 254 -1.93 7.76 -1.35
N ASP A 255 -3.17 8.14 -1.07
CA ASP A 255 -4.30 7.95 -1.97
C ASP A 255 -4.58 9.16 -2.86
N ILE A 256 -5.07 8.85 -4.06
CA ILE A 256 -5.77 9.76 -4.96
C ILE A 256 -7.18 9.22 -5.13
N SER A 257 -8.17 9.90 -4.57
CA SER A 257 -9.58 9.52 -4.74
C SER A 257 -10.23 10.33 -5.85
N LEU A 258 -10.83 9.63 -6.79
CA LEU A 258 -11.54 10.16 -7.94
C LEU A 258 -13.04 9.95 -7.74
N TYR A 259 -13.84 10.99 -7.95
CA TYR A 259 -15.30 10.91 -8.03
C TYR A 259 -15.76 11.53 -9.33
N VAL A 260 -16.56 10.82 -10.12
CA VAL A 260 -17.11 11.34 -11.38
C VAL A 260 -18.63 11.44 -11.27
N GLY A 261 -19.16 12.62 -11.55
CA GLY A 261 -20.59 12.90 -11.51
C GLY A 261 -21.06 13.75 -12.69
N THR A 262 -22.38 13.90 -12.82
CA THR A 262 -23.00 14.79 -13.81
C THR A 262 -23.34 16.13 -13.18
N CYS A 263 -23.17 17.22 -13.93
CA CYS A 263 -23.53 18.57 -13.48
C CYS A 263 -24.15 19.33 -14.65
N GLY A 264 -25.44 19.68 -14.53
CA GLY A 264 -26.16 20.35 -15.61
C GLY A 264 -26.24 19.49 -16.87
N ALA A 265 -25.73 20.01 -17.99
CA ALA A 265 -25.57 19.30 -19.26
C ALA A 265 -24.19 18.63 -19.41
N GLY A 266 -23.23 18.98 -18.55
CA GLY A 266 -21.88 18.45 -18.55
C GLY A 266 -21.62 17.44 -17.42
N TRP A 267 -20.35 17.29 -17.09
CA TRP A 267 -19.86 16.39 -16.04
C TRP A 267 -18.77 17.06 -15.21
N PHE A 268 -18.48 16.50 -14.06
CA PHE A 268 -17.37 16.93 -13.23
C PHE A 268 -16.61 15.71 -12.68
N ALA A 269 -15.33 15.88 -12.41
CA ALA A 269 -14.58 14.97 -11.57
C ALA A 269 -13.95 15.71 -10.39
N LEU A 270 -14.10 15.12 -9.22
CA LEU A 270 -13.40 15.52 -8.00
C LEU A 270 -12.18 14.62 -7.84
N ILE A 271 -11.00 15.22 -7.77
CA ILE A 271 -9.72 14.55 -7.60
C ILE A 271 -9.16 15.00 -6.25
N TRP A 272 -9.17 14.11 -5.28
CA TRP A 272 -8.68 14.39 -3.95
C TRP A 272 -7.34 13.71 -3.73
N LEU A 273 -6.29 14.53 -3.66
CA LEU A 273 -4.92 14.11 -3.40
C LEU A 273 -4.66 14.15 -1.89
N ASP A 274 -4.15 13.06 -1.33
CA ASP A 274 -3.56 13.05 0.01
C ASP A 274 -2.31 13.94 0.11
N THR A 275 -1.61 14.10 -1.01
CA THR A 275 -0.30 14.75 -1.12
C THR A 275 -0.42 16.27 -1.20
N THR A 276 0.36 16.97 -0.36
CA THR A 276 0.61 18.41 -0.46
C THR A 276 2.10 18.71 -0.70
N SER A 277 2.51 19.97 -0.66
CA SER A 277 3.89 20.40 -0.91
C SER A 277 4.86 20.17 0.26
N ASN A 278 4.38 19.95 1.50
CA ASN A 278 5.26 19.85 2.66
C ASN A 278 4.92 18.65 3.57
N LEU A 279 5.81 17.66 3.62
CA LEU A 279 5.73 16.53 4.56
C LEU A 279 6.52 16.78 5.87
N LYS A 280 7.35 17.83 5.93
CA LYS A 280 8.26 18.08 7.05
C LYS A 280 7.61 18.87 8.18
N GLU A 281 6.40 19.36 7.99
CA GLU A 281 5.66 20.20 8.93
C GLU A 281 4.37 19.54 9.40
N GLY A 282 3.75 20.16 10.41
CA GLY A 282 2.44 19.76 10.90
C GLY A 282 2.39 18.33 11.47
N ALA A 283 1.29 17.65 11.21
CA ALA A 283 1.02 16.31 11.73
C ALA A 283 1.96 15.22 11.16
N THR A 284 2.63 15.48 10.03
CA THR A 284 3.55 14.53 9.37
C THR A 284 5.01 14.70 9.79
N SER A 285 5.31 15.53 10.79
CA SER A 285 6.67 15.83 11.28
C SER A 285 7.51 14.59 11.67
N PHE A 286 6.89 13.45 12.00
CA PHE A 286 7.59 12.20 12.25
C PHE A 286 8.38 11.69 11.02
N LEU A 287 7.97 12.08 9.80
CA LEU A 287 8.65 11.75 8.54
C LEU A 287 9.96 12.54 8.33
N THR A 288 10.33 13.42 9.24
CA THR A 288 11.59 14.16 9.13
C THR A 288 12.82 13.27 9.34
N SER A 289 12.68 12.11 9.99
CA SER A 289 13.79 11.18 10.29
C SER A 289 13.36 9.70 10.36
N PRO A 290 12.65 9.15 9.35
CA PRO A 290 12.18 7.76 9.37
C PRO A 290 13.32 6.73 9.48
N LEU A 291 14.53 7.09 9.06
CA LEU A 291 15.72 6.24 9.10
C LEU A 291 16.71 6.62 10.21
N ARG A 292 16.29 7.41 11.21
CA ARG A 292 17.17 8.01 12.24
C ARG A 292 18.34 8.81 11.64
N THR A 293 18.11 9.44 10.50
CA THR A 293 19.09 10.28 9.80
C THR A 293 18.59 11.72 9.78
N GLY A 294 19.51 12.70 9.76
CA GLY A 294 19.09 14.10 9.73
C GLY A 294 18.18 14.38 8.53
N SER A 295 17.13 15.19 8.69
CA SER A 295 16.15 15.49 7.63
C SER A 295 16.78 16.05 6.34
N TRP A 296 17.97 16.65 6.44
CA TRP A 296 18.73 17.12 5.30
C TRP A 296 19.38 15.98 4.49
N MET A 297 19.60 14.80 5.06
CA MET A 297 20.12 13.63 4.36
C MET A 297 19.05 12.84 3.61
N ILE A 298 17.77 13.15 3.84
CA ILE A 298 16.64 12.45 3.26
C ILE A 298 16.10 13.26 2.08
N SER A 299 15.92 12.57 0.95
CA SER A 299 15.26 13.11 -0.22
C SER A 299 14.20 12.19 -0.81
N SER A 300 13.14 12.76 -1.38
CA SER A 300 12.19 12.02 -2.23
C SER A 300 12.81 11.73 -3.59
N VAL A 301 12.57 10.53 -4.10
CA VAL A 301 12.91 10.14 -5.46
C VAL A 301 11.75 10.57 -6.37
N PRO A 302 12.01 11.34 -7.44
CA PRO A 302 10.95 11.80 -8.34
C PRO A 302 10.34 10.63 -9.12
N VAL A 303 9.03 10.70 -9.37
CA VAL A 303 8.32 9.76 -10.24
C VAL A 303 8.69 10.05 -11.69
N ILE A 304 9.47 9.15 -12.28
CA ILE A 304 9.92 9.28 -13.66
C ILE A 304 8.84 8.71 -14.59
N GLN A 305 8.19 9.60 -15.35
CA GLN A 305 7.23 9.22 -16.38
C GLN A 305 7.90 9.24 -17.75
N HIS A 306 7.96 8.08 -18.41
CA HIS A 306 8.44 8.04 -19.78
C HIS A 306 7.35 8.56 -20.72
N ARG A 307 7.67 9.62 -21.46
CA ARG A 307 6.83 10.15 -22.54
C ARG A 307 7.67 10.32 -23.80
N ALA A 308 7.21 9.74 -24.90
CA ALA A 308 7.94 9.79 -26.17
C ALA A 308 8.14 11.25 -26.63
N GLY A 309 9.40 11.64 -26.84
CA GLY A 309 9.75 12.97 -27.34
C GLY A 309 9.61 14.12 -26.33
N LEU A 310 9.22 13.89 -25.07
CA LEU A 310 9.06 14.97 -24.07
C LEU A 310 10.35 15.76 -23.85
N ALA A 311 11.49 15.07 -23.78
CA ALA A 311 12.80 15.72 -23.67
C ALA A 311 13.16 16.60 -24.89
N LEU A 312 12.57 16.33 -26.05
CA LEU A 312 12.80 17.08 -27.30
C LEU A 312 11.75 18.18 -27.52
N ARG A 313 10.54 18.00 -26.98
CA ARG A 313 9.38 18.86 -27.20
C ARG A 313 8.71 19.15 -25.86
N GLN A 314 9.36 19.94 -25.03
CA GLN A 314 8.79 20.35 -23.75
C GLN A 314 7.68 21.38 -23.95
N PRO A 315 6.51 21.20 -23.31
CA PRO A 315 5.50 22.23 -23.18
C PRO A 315 6.09 23.54 -22.66
N ARG A 316 5.64 24.68 -23.22
CA ARG A 316 6.14 26.02 -22.88
C ARG A 316 6.13 26.28 -21.36
N LYS A 317 5.03 25.91 -20.67
CA LYS A 317 4.88 26.06 -19.22
C LYS A 317 5.96 25.33 -18.40
N LEU A 318 6.44 24.17 -18.87
CA LEU A 318 7.52 23.43 -18.21
C LEU A 318 8.87 24.10 -18.47
N ARG A 319 9.09 24.58 -19.69
CA ARG A 319 10.32 25.28 -20.07
C ARG A 319 10.49 26.60 -19.31
N GLU A 320 9.41 27.35 -19.09
CA GLU A 320 9.42 28.60 -18.33
C GLU A 320 9.82 28.35 -16.86
N ARG A 321 9.19 27.38 -16.19
CA ARG A 321 9.57 26.97 -14.82
C ARG A 321 11.00 26.45 -14.72
N ALA A 322 11.44 25.65 -15.69
CA ALA A 322 12.82 25.15 -15.71
C ALA A 322 13.85 26.28 -15.85
N ALA A 323 13.51 27.35 -16.57
CA ALA A 323 14.37 28.54 -16.67
C ALA A 323 14.42 29.31 -15.35
N GLU A 324 13.29 29.44 -14.64
CA GLU A 324 13.23 30.05 -13.31
C GLU A 324 14.05 29.26 -12.27
N GLU A 325 14.07 27.93 -12.35
CA GLU A 325 14.89 27.07 -11.47
C GLU A 325 16.39 27.16 -11.78
N ALA A 326 16.78 27.35 -13.05
CA ALA A 326 18.19 27.45 -13.45
C ALA A 326 18.89 28.70 -12.92
N ASP A 327 18.12 29.77 -12.64
CA ASP A 327 18.62 31.00 -12.03
C ASP A 327 18.77 30.91 -10.49
N MET A 328 18.37 29.77 -9.89
CA MET A 328 18.46 29.52 -8.45
C MET A 328 19.64 28.61 -8.10
N ASP A 329 20.27 28.85 -6.95
CA ASP A 329 21.46 28.16 -6.46
C ASP A 329 21.13 26.75 -5.93
N GLY A 330 20.72 25.84 -6.84
CA GLY A 330 20.32 24.47 -6.55
C GLY A 330 19.11 24.31 -5.61
N PRO A 331 18.57 23.08 -5.44
CA PRO A 331 17.45 22.84 -4.54
C PRO A 331 17.85 23.08 -3.08
N LYS A 332 17.09 23.93 -2.38
CA LYS A 332 17.35 24.25 -0.97
C LYS A 332 17.20 22.99 -0.10
N PRO A 333 17.91 22.87 1.05
CA PRO A 333 17.77 21.71 1.96
C PRO A 333 16.32 21.46 2.45
N SER A 334 15.49 22.51 2.48
CA SER A 334 14.05 22.45 2.78
C SER A 334 13.23 21.70 1.72
N GLU A 335 13.65 21.72 0.45
CA GLU A 335 12.93 21.14 -0.70
C GLU A 335 13.20 19.64 -0.91
N ARG A 336 14.03 19.02 -0.06
CA ARG A 336 14.49 17.64 -0.31
C ARG A 336 13.36 16.59 -0.27
N MET A 337 12.21 16.86 0.33
CA MET A 337 11.11 15.86 0.46
C MET A 337 9.82 16.28 -0.27
N VAL A 338 9.96 16.82 -1.48
CA VAL A 338 8.83 17.18 -2.35
C VAL A 338 8.36 15.96 -3.15
N GLN A 339 7.06 15.68 -3.13
CA GLN A 339 6.48 14.50 -3.75
C GLN A 339 5.95 14.83 -5.15
N SER A 340 6.31 14.06 -6.18
CA SER A 340 5.86 14.36 -7.56
C SER A 340 4.34 14.45 -7.70
N ALA A 341 3.58 13.69 -6.89
CA ALA A 341 2.12 13.75 -6.89
C ALA A 341 1.55 15.13 -6.50
N CYS A 342 2.30 15.95 -5.75
CA CYS A 342 1.87 17.31 -5.40
C CYS A 342 1.75 18.22 -6.63
N LEU A 343 2.43 17.89 -7.73
CA LEU A 343 2.44 18.68 -8.97
C LEU A 343 1.31 18.31 -9.93
N LEU A 344 0.54 17.25 -9.67
CA LEU A 344 -0.52 16.78 -10.56
C LEU A 344 -1.53 17.88 -10.90
N HIS A 345 -1.91 18.70 -9.92
CA HIS A 345 -2.83 19.82 -10.11
C HIS A 345 -2.23 21.04 -10.84
N LEU A 346 -0.92 21.06 -11.11
CA LEU A 346 -0.24 22.12 -11.87
C LEU A 346 0.06 21.66 -13.29
N ASP A 347 0.50 20.41 -13.42
CA ASP A 347 1.03 19.82 -14.65
C ASP A 347 -0.02 18.98 -15.40
N TYR A 348 -1.28 19.02 -14.95
CA TYR A 348 -2.37 18.29 -15.60
C TYR A 348 -2.60 18.77 -17.04
N GLY A 349 -2.79 17.82 -17.95
CA GLY A 349 -3.34 18.05 -19.28
C GLY A 349 -2.41 18.79 -20.24
N LEU A 350 -1.10 18.63 -20.06
CA LEU A 350 -0.10 19.23 -20.95
C LEU A 350 -0.16 18.67 -22.37
N ASP A 351 -0.43 17.36 -22.51
CA ASP A 351 -0.46 16.67 -23.81
C ASP A 351 -1.88 16.18 -24.19
N LEU A 352 -2.91 16.56 -23.42
CA LEU A 352 -4.29 16.13 -23.66
C LEU A 352 -4.93 16.84 -24.85
N ASP A 353 -5.62 16.07 -25.71
CA ASP A 353 -6.55 16.65 -26.66
C ASP A 353 -7.70 17.33 -25.90
N LYS A 354 -7.82 18.65 -26.12
CA LYS A 354 -8.77 19.51 -25.45
C LYS A 354 -10.22 19.08 -25.68
N ALA A 355 -10.56 18.70 -26.90
CA ALA A 355 -11.92 18.34 -27.29
C ALA A 355 -12.31 16.97 -26.74
N LEU A 356 -11.39 16.00 -26.78
CA LEU A 356 -11.61 14.68 -26.19
C LEU A 356 -11.77 14.76 -24.67
N ALA A 357 -10.90 15.53 -23.99
CA ALA A 357 -10.98 15.72 -22.55
C ALA A 357 -12.29 16.41 -22.14
N ALA A 358 -12.79 17.38 -22.91
CA ALA A 358 -14.06 18.03 -22.61
C ALA A 358 -15.26 17.06 -22.66
N GLY A 359 -15.25 16.14 -23.64
CA GLY A 359 -16.37 15.23 -23.93
C GLY A 359 -16.33 13.89 -23.21
N ASN A 360 -15.16 13.43 -22.75
CA ASN A 360 -15.00 12.10 -22.17
C ASN A 360 -14.21 12.14 -20.85
N SER A 361 -14.90 11.83 -19.76
CA SER A 361 -14.32 11.87 -18.41
C SER A 361 -13.20 10.84 -18.18
N PHE A 362 -13.29 9.66 -18.78
CA PHE A 362 -12.20 8.67 -18.70
C PHE A 362 -10.93 9.20 -19.38
N TYR A 363 -11.07 9.72 -20.61
CA TYR A 363 -9.95 10.34 -21.32
C TYR A 363 -9.39 11.55 -20.55
N ALA A 364 -10.23 12.37 -19.93
CA ALA A 364 -9.76 13.48 -19.12
C ALA A 364 -8.94 13.01 -17.90
N LEU A 365 -9.31 11.89 -17.28
CA LEU A 365 -8.66 11.39 -16.07
C LEU A 365 -7.47 10.45 -16.33
N HIS A 366 -7.28 9.98 -17.58
CA HIS A 366 -6.32 8.92 -17.86
C HIS A 366 -4.88 9.29 -17.51
N GLU A 367 -4.45 10.55 -17.64
CA GLU A 367 -3.09 10.96 -17.27
C GLU A 367 -2.81 10.76 -15.76
N ILE A 368 -3.83 10.89 -14.91
CA ILE A 368 -3.72 10.64 -13.46
C ILE A 368 -3.57 9.14 -13.20
N LEU A 369 -4.31 8.31 -13.94
CA LEU A 369 -4.21 6.85 -13.88
C LEU A 369 -2.82 6.38 -14.34
N VAL A 370 -2.30 6.96 -15.42
CA VAL A 370 -0.96 6.70 -15.94
C VAL A 370 0.11 7.13 -14.93
N PHE A 371 -0.02 8.29 -14.30
CA PHE A 371 0.90 8.71 -13.24
C PHE A 371 0.96 7.69 -12.10
N ALA A 372 -0.19 7.21 -11.64
CA ALA A 372 -0.24 6.18 -10.59
C ALA A 372 0.43 4.87 -11.05
N ALA A 373 0.24 4.46 -12.30
CA ALA A 373 0.92 3.30 -12.88
C ALA A 373 2.45 3.47 -12.91
N PHE A 374 2.98 4.64 -13.27
CA PHE A 374 4.41 4.92 -13.23
C PHE A 374 4.98 4.90 -11.81
N SER A 375 4.26 5.48 -10.84
CA SER A 375 4.63 5.43 -9.43
C SER A 375 4.70 3.98 -8.92
N GLU A 376 3.71 3.15 -9.25
CA GLU A 376 3.70 1.73 -8.90
C GLU A 376 4.84 0.96 -9.58
N ASN A 377 5.08 1.19 -10.87
CA ASN A 377 6.18 0.54 -11.59
C ASN A 377 7.55 0.86 -10.97
N GLN A 378 7.76 2.12 -10.59
CA GLN A 378 9.00 2.56 -9.97
C GLN A 378 9.17 1.97 -8.57
N PHE A 379 8.09 1.85 -7.81
CA PHE A 379 8.08 1.10 -6.55
C PHE A 379 8.47 -0.37 -6.74
N LEU A 380 7.90 -1.06 -7.74
CA LEU A 380 8.25 -2.44 -8.06
C LEU A 380 9.72 -2.58 -8.51
N ASN A 381 10.27 -1.62 -9.26
CA ASN A 381 11.71 -1.60 -9.62
C ASN A 381 12.60 -1.55 -8.37
N MET A 382 12.26 -0.67 -7.43
CA MET A 382 12.99 -0.52 -6.17
C MET A 382 12.93 -1.82 -5.37
N LEU A 383 11.75 -2.40 -5.24
CA LEU A 383 11.56 -3.62 -4.47
C LEU A 383 12.25 -4.84 -5.11
N GLU A 384 12.19 -4.98 -6.43
CA GLU A 384 12.93 -6.01 -7.16
C GLU A 384 14.42 -5.92 -6.88
N THR A 385 14.99 -4.70 -6.86
CA THR A 385 16.40 -4.49 -6.52
C THR A 385 16.72 -4.97 -5.10
N LYS A 386 15.81 -4.74 -4.13
CA LYS A 386 15.98 -5.25 -2.75
C LYS A 386 15.90 -6.77 -2.70
N LEU A 387 14.94 -7.36 -3.39
CA LEU A 387 14.78 -8.81 -3.44
C LEU A 387 15.97 -9.49 -4.10
N LEU A 388 16.52 -8.94 -5.18
CA LEU A 388 17.72 -9.50 -5.81
C LEU A 388 18.92 -9.53 -4.85
N ASN A 389 19.11 -8.48 -4.05
CA ASN A 389 20.17 -8.45 -3.05
C ASN A 389 19.96 -9.49 -1.93
N GLU A 390 18.71 -9.64 -1.46
CA GLU A 390 18.36 -10.63 -0.41
C GLU A 390 18.44 -12.09 -0.91
N LEU A 391 18.23 -12.31 -2.20
CA LEU A 391 18.23 -13.64 -2.83
C LEU A 391 19.57 -14.02 -3.47
N ASP A 392 20.62 -13.21 -3.30
CA ASP A 392 21.94 -13.50 -3.84
C ASP A 392 22.51 -14.80 -3.22
N PRO A 393 22.92 -15.79 -4.05
CA PRO A 393 23.51 -17.04 -3.58
C PRO A 393 24.67 -16.86 -2.60
N ALA A 394 25.50 -15.82 -2.74
CA ALA A 394 26.60 -15.55 -1.81
C ALA A 394 26.09 -15.32 -0.38
N PHE A 395 24.98 -14.58 -0.24
CA PHE A 395 24.32 -14.30 1.04
C PHE A 395 23.59 -15.53 1.57
N LEU A 396 22.93 -16.30 0.69
CA LEU A 396 22.22 -17.54 1.05
C LEU A 396 23.17 -18.67 1.51
N VAL A 397 24.36 -18.78 0.90
CA VAL A 397 25.36 -19.82 1.20
C VAL A 397 26.22 -19.46 2.41
N GLN A 398 26.63 -18.20 2.54
CA GLN A 398 27.41 -17.76 3.70
C GLN A 398 26.52 -17.56 4.95
N GLN A 399 25.20 -17.64 4.80
CA GLN A 399 24.21 -17.54 5.89
C GLN A 399 24.39 -16.29 6.76
N ARG A 400 24.97 -15.23 6.21
CA ARG A 400 25.28 -14.02 6.98
C ARG A 400 24.07 -13.11 7.12
N ASN A 401 23.22 -12.97 6.11
CA ASN A 401 22.00 -12.15 6.12
C ASN A 401 21.12 -12.48 4.89
N PRO A 402 20.17 -13.40 5.01
CA PRO A 402 18.80 -13.04 4.64
C PRO A 402 17.89 -13.43 5.80
N THR A 403 17.48 -12.43 6.57
CA THR A 403 16.53 -12.70 7.63
C THR A 403 15.19 -12.91 6.98
N LEU A 404 14.61 -14.09 7.23
CA LEU A 404 13.24 -14.43 6.82
C LEU A 404 12.25 -13.26 7.06
N SER A 405 12.52 -12.45 8.08
CA SER A 405 11.91 -11.16 8.38
C SER A 405 11.81 -10.20 7.18
N ASN A 406 12.89 -9.94 6.43
CA ASN A 406 12.86 -9.04 5.26
C ASN A 406 11.99 -9.58 4.13
N LEU A 407 12.09 -10.87 3.83
CA LEU A 407 11.26 -11.50 2.79
C LEU A 407 9.78 -11.50 3.18
N LEU A 408 9.45 -11.82 4.44
CA LEU A 408 8.09 -11.73 4.97
C LEU A 408 7.56 -10.29 4.95
N TYR A 409 8.41 -9.32 5.30
CA TYR A 409 8.06 -7.92 5.29
C TYR A 409 7.70 -7.44 3.88
N HIS A 410 8.59 -7.67 2.91
CA HIS A 410 8.37 -7.30 1.52
C HIS A 410 7.19 -8.07 0.89
N GLN A 411 6.95 -9.33 1.29
CA GLN A 411 5.77 -10.07 0.85
C GLN A 411 4.47 -9.39 1.31
N ARG A 412 4.35 -8.99 2.57
CA ARG A 412 3.16 -8.29 3.07
C ARG A 412 2.92 -6.97 2.35
N VAL A 413 4.00 -6.23 2.05
CA VAL A 413 3.90 -5.00 1.25
C VAL A 413 3.43 -5.31 -0.17
N LEU A 414 4.02 -6.31 -0.83
CA LEU A 414 3.59 -6.75 -2.17
C LEU A 414 2.14 -7.21 -2.23
N ASP A 415 1.69 -8.02 -1.29
CA ASP A 415 0.32 -8.56 -1.28
C ASP A 415 -0.72 -7.42 -1.21
N ARG A 416 -0.41 -6.37 -0.44
CA ARG A 416 -1.22 -5.16 -0.37
C ARG A 416 -1.29 -4.43 -1.72
N HIS A 417 -0.15 -4.25 -2.38
CA HIS A 417 -0.08 -3.61 -3.71
C HIS A 417 -0.80 -4.45 -4.77
N ILE A 418 -0.60 -5.77 -4.77
CA ILE A 418 -1.29 -6.73 -5.66
C ILE A 418 -2.80 -6.59 -5.53
N GLN A 419 -3.32 -6.53 -4.30
CA GLN A 419 -4.75 -6.39 -4.08
C GLN A 419 -5.29 -5.09 -4.68
N ARG A 420 -4.59 -3.97 -4.51
CA ARG A 420 -5.00 -2.68 -5.09
C ARG A 420 -4.96 -2.69 -6.62
N ILE A 421 -3.92 -3.28 -7.22
CA ILE A 421 -3.84 -3.40 -8.68
C ILE A 421 -5.02 -4.24 -9.20
N LYS A 422 -5.40 -5.33 -8.51
CA LYS A 422 -6.58 -6.12 -8.85
C LYS A 422 -7.87 -5.32 -8.75
N ASP A 423 -8.04 -4.54 -7.68
CA ASP A 423 -9.21 -3.68 -7.48
C ASP A 423 -9.31 -2.62 -8.60
N ASN A 424 -8.17 -2.02 -8.98
CA ASN A 424 -8.07 -1.07 -10.08
C ASN A 424 -8.44 -1.70 -11.42
N LEU A 425 -7.88 -2.88 -11.73
CA LEU A 425 -8.21 -3.62 -12.94
C LEU A 425 -9.68 -4.03 -13.01
N ALA A 426 -10.27 -4.44 -11.88
CA ALA A 426 -11.68 -4.77 -11.82
C ALA A 426 -12.55 -3.55 -12.16
N ALA A 427 -12.17 -2.36 -11.69
CA ALA A 427 -12.85 -1.11 -12.04
C ALA A 427 -12.69 -0.75 -13.52
N PHE A 428 -11.49 -0.87 -14.09
CA PHE A 428 -11.23 -0.51 -15.50
C PHE A 428 -11.88 -1.47 -16.50
N LYS A 429 -11.86 -2.78 -16.24
CA LYS A 429 -12.40 -3.81 -17.14
C LYS A 429 -13.91 -3.84 -17.19
N GLY A 430 -14.58 -3.32 -16.16
CA GLY A 430 -16.01 -3.13 -16.17
C GLY A 430 -16.43 -1.98 -17.11
N LYS A 431 -16.15 -2.08 -18.42
CA LYS A 431 -16.46 -1.06 -19.46
C LYS A 431 -17.95 -0.61 -19.53
N GLY A 432 -18.83 -1.13 -18.67
CA GLY A 432 -20.19 -0.63 -18.43
C GLY A 432 -20.53 -0.30 -16.96
N SER A 433 -19.63 -0.50 -15.99
CA SER A 433 -19.87 -0.29 -14.55
C SER A 433 -19.32 1.02 -14.00
N LEU A 434 -18.31 1.65 -14.61
CA LEU A 434 -17.92 3.01 -14.18
C LEU A 434 -19.06 4.01 -14.49
N GLY A 435 -19.87 3.77 -15.52
CA GLY A 435 -21.01 4.65 -15.84
C GLY A 435 -20.61 6.11 -16.05
N TRP A 436 -19.32 6.34 -16.34
CA TRP A 436 -18.72 7.65 -16.41
C TRP A 436 -19.29 8.41 -17.61
N PRO A 437 -19.67 9.69 -17.44
CA PRO A 437 -20.27 10.45 -18.51
C PRO A 437 -19.31 10.58 -19.69
N GLY A 438 -19.81 10.24 -20.86
CA GLY A 438 -19.17 10.48 -22.14
C GLY A 438 -20.21 11.02 -23.12
N SER A 439 -19.85 12.06 -23.87
CA SER A 439 -20.63 12.48 -25.03
C SER A 439 -20.51 11.44 -26.14
N THR A 440 -21.49 11.39 -27.03
CA THR A 440 -21.38 10.60 -28.26
C THR A 440 -20.29 11.24 -29.12
N LEU A 441 -19.13 10.59 -29.17
CA LEU A 441 -18.00 11.01 -29.97
C LEU A 441 -18.13 10.48 -31.40
N GLU A 442 -17.50 11.19 -32.34
CA GLU A 442 -17.30 10.67 -33.69
C GLU A 442 -16.54 9.33 -33.64
N PRO A 443 -16.79 8.38 -34.57
CA PRO A 443 -16.18 7.06 -34.53
C PRO A 443 -14.64 7.08 -34.44
N GLU A 444 -13.98 8.04 -35.09
CA GLU A 444 -12.53 8.19 -35.04
C GLU A 444 -12.03 8.60 -33.65
N LYS A 445 -12.70 9.57 -33.03
CA LYS A 445 -12.40 10.05 -31.67
C LYS A 445 -12.66 8.98 -30.62
N GLN A 446 -13.74 8.20 -30.80
CA GLN A 446 -14.05 7.06 -29.93
C GLN A 446 -12.94 6.01 -29.97
N ARG A 447 -12.38 5.71 -31.15
CA ARG A 447 -11.25 4.78 -31.29
C ARG A 447 -10.02 5.23 -30.50
N ILE A 448 -9.72 6.53 -30.45
CA ILE A 448 -8.60 7.06 -29.66
C ILE A 448 -8.83 6.81 -28.17
N VAL A 449 -10.05 7.08 -27.68
CA VAL A 449 -10.40 6.83 -26.27
C VAL A 449 -10.31 5.34 -25.94
N ASP A 450 -10.79 4.48 -26.84
CA ASP A 450 -10.76 3.03 -26.66
C ASP A 450 -9.31 2.50 -26.63
N ASP A 451 -8.43 3.00 -27.51
CA ASP A 451 -6.99 2.68 -27.55
C ASP A 451 -6.27 3.13 -26.26
N VAL A 452 -6.56 4.34 -25.76
CA VAL A 452 -6.03 4.82 -24.47
C VAL A 452 -6.48 3.92 -23.32
N ALA A 453 -7.76 3.53 -23.29
CA ALA A 453 -8.29 2.65 -22.27
C ALA A 453 -7.65 1.25 -22.33
N GLU A 454 -7.47 0.70 -23.53
CA GLU A 454 -6.85 -0.61 -23.74
C GLU A 454 -5.38 -0.61 -23.30
N LYS A 455 -4.61 0.43 -23.68
CA LYS A 455 -3.22 0.60 -23.23
C LYS A 455 -3.12 0.68 -21.71
N LEU A 456 -3.96 1.49 -21.06
CA LEU A 456 -3.96 1.60 -19.61
C LEU A 456 -4.30 0.27 -18.92
N ILE A 457 -5.28 -0.47 -19.43
CA ILE A 457 -5.61 -1.80 -18.91
C ILE A 457 -4.39 -2.72 -19.06
N GLY A 458 -3.74 -2.71 -20.23
CA GLY A 458 -2.52 -3.48 -20.49
C GLY A 458 -1.38 -3.14 -19.53
N ASP A 459 -1.17 -1.86 -19.23
CA ASP A 459 -0.16 -1.42 -18.26
C ASP A 459 -0.43 -1.98 -16.85
N TYR A 460 -1.68 -1.91 -16.38
CA TYR A 460 -2.04 -2.46 -15.08
C TYR A 460 -2.02 -3.99 -15.04
N GLU A 461 -2.33 -4.68 -16.14
CA GLU A 461 -2.14 -6.13 -16.26
C GLU A 461 -0.66 -6.53 -16.19
N TYR A 462 0.20 -5.74 -16.83
CA TYR A 462 1.65 -5.88 -16.72
C TYR A 462 2.12 -5.70 -15.27
N LEU A 463 1.68 -4.64 -14.58
CA LEU A 463 2.00 -4.40 -13.16
C LEU A 463 1.52 -5.55 -12.26
N LEU A 464 0.33 -6.09 -12.50
CA LEU A 464 -0.19 -7.23 -11.76
C LEU A 464 0.67 -8.48 -11.98
N SER A 465 1.02 -8.78 -13.22
CA SER A 465 1.86 -9.94 -13.55
C SER A 465 3.23 -9.84 -12.89
N ARG A 466 3.85 -8.66 -12.94
CA ARG A 466 5.15 -8.39 -12.35
C ARG A 466 5.12 -8.50 -10.83
N SER A 467 4.15 -7.88 -10.17
CA SER A 467 4.00 -7.95 -8.72
C SER A 467 3.75 -9.39 -8.22
N LEU A 468 2.94 -10.18 -8.92
CA LEU A 468 2.76 -11.61 -8.65
C LEU A 468 4.06 -12.41 -8.81
N THR A 469 4.86 -12.09 -9.82
CA THR A 469 6.18 -12.71 -10.05
C THR A 469 7.13 -12.43 -8.88
N LEU A 470 7.21 -11.17 -8.43
CA LEU A 470 8.02 -10.77 -7.28
C LEU A 470 7.52 -11.44 -5.99
N SER A 471 6.21 -11.49 -5.75
CA SER A 471 5.64 -12.20 -4.59
C SER A 471 5.98 -13.70 -4.61
N GLY A 472 5.93 -14.33 -5.79
CA GLY A 472 6.39 -15.70 -5.99
C GLY A 472 7.89 -15.90 -5.72
N GLN A 473 8.73 -14.94 -6.09
CA GLN A 473 10.17 -14.95 -5.77
C GLN A 473 10.40 -14.85 -4.25
N CYS A 474 9.70 -13.95 -3.55
CA CYS A 474 9.73 -13.87 -2.08
C CYS A 474 9.39 -15.23 -1.45
N SER A 475 8.27 -15.84 -1.87
CA SER A 475 7.83 -17.12 -1.33
C SER A 475 8.84 -18.24 -1.53
N ARG A 476 9.47 -18.32 -2.72
CA ARG A 476 10.53 -19.32 -2.97
C ARG A 476 11.79 -19.01 -2.17
N GLY A 477 12.17 -17.74 -2.06
CA GLY A 477 13.29 -17.29 -1.24
C GLY A 477 13.14 -17.73 0.22
N MET A 478 11.96 -17.52 0.80
CA MET A 478 11.66 -17.94 2.17
C MET A 478 11.80 -19.45 2.37
N GLN A 479 11.35 -20.26 1.40
CA GLN A 479 11.53 -21.72 1.46
C GLN A 479 13.01 -22.11 1.43
N VAL A 480 13.83 -21.47 0.59
CA VAL A 480 15.27 -21.70 0.55
C VAL A 480 15.93 -21.34 1.88
N VAL A 481 15.59 -20.18 2.45
CA VAL A 481 16.12 -19.72 3.74
C VAL A 481 15.75 -20.69 4.87
N MET A 482 14.48 -21.12 4.95
CA MET A 482 14.03 -22.08 5.97
C MET A 482 14.72 -23.43 5.83
N ASN A 483 14.85 -23.96 4.61
CA ASN A 483 15.55 -25.23 4.37
C ASN A 483 17.02 -25.14 4.78
N ASN A 484 17.70 -24.03 4.45
CA ASN A 484 19.09 -23.81 4.85
C ASN A 484 19.25 -23.69 6.37
N ALA A 485 18.31 -23.05 7.06
CA ALA A 485 18.30 -22.95 8.52
C ALA A 485 18.14 -24.33 9.18
N MET A 486 17.21 -25.16 8.69
CA MET A 486 17.04 -26.54 9.18
C MET A 486 18.29 -27.40 8.95
N ILE A 487 18.94 -27.28 7.79
CA ILE A 487 20.19 -28.00 7.50
C ILE A 487 21.30 -27.54 8.46
N LYS A 488 21.38 -26.24 8.76
CA LYS A 488 22.36 -25.71 9.72
C LYS A 488 22.12 -26.25 11.13
N GLU A 489 20.90 -26.15 11.63
CA GLU A 489 20.53 -26.67 12.95
C GLU A 489 20.84 -28.17 13.07
N SER A 490 20.58 -28.94 12.01
CA SER A 490 20.96 -30.36 11.93
C SER A 490 22.48 -30.56 12.02
N ARG A 491 23.29 -29.78 11.30
CA ARG A 491 24.75 -29.84 11.38
C ARG A 491 25.27 -29.44 12.77
N ASP A 492 24.71 -28.41 13.37
CA ASP A 492 25.08 -27.95 14.71
C ASP A 492 24.74 -29.02 15.75
N ALA A 493 23.55 -29.63 15.67
CA ALA A 493 23.16 -30.75 16.52
C ALA A 493 24.07 -31.98 16.32
N MET A 494 24.47 -32.29 15.08
CA MET A 494 25.45 -33.36 14.80
C MET A 494 26.81 -33.05 15.43
N SER A 495 27.29 -31.81 15.33
CA SER A 495 28.55 -31.38 15.95
C SER A 495 28.49 -31.46 17.48
N GLN A 496 27.36 -31.05 18.08
CA GLN A 496 27.14 -31.18 19.51
C GLN A 496 27.12 -32.65 19.95
N ALA A 497 26.45 -33.52 19.19
CA ALA A 497 26.44 -34.96 19.43
C ALA A 497 27.85 -35.57 19.35
N GLU A 498 28.67 -35.16 18.37
CA GLU A 498 30.07 -35.58 18.28
C GLU A 498 30.88 -35.11 19.51
N GLY A 499 30.66 -33.89 19.98
CA GLY A 499 31.24 -33.37 21.21
C GLY A 499 30.89 -34.22 22.44
N VAL A 500 29.62 -34.60 22.59
CA VAL A 500 29.15 -35.48 23.67
C VAL A 500 29.79 -36.87 23.57
N VAL A 501 29.94 -37.42 22.36
CA VAL A 501 30.64 -38.69 22.13
C VAL A 501 32.10 -38.60 22.55
N LYS A 502 32.80 -37.52 22.20
CA LYS A 502 34.20 -37.29 22.61
C LYS A 502 34.34 -37.19 24.14
N LEU A 503 33.45 -36.45 24.80
CA LEU A 503 33.44 -36.30 26.25
C LEU A 503 33.18 -37.66 26.95
N THR A 504 32.19 -38.40 26.47
CA THR A 504 31.83 -39.71 27.01
C THR A 504 32.99 -40.70 26.87
N ARG A 505 33.66 -40.73 25.72
CA ARG A 505 34.89 -41.53 25.52
C ARG A 505 35.99 -41.18 26.52
N LEU A 506 36.18 -39.89 26.80
CA LEU A 506 37.15 -39.42 27.78
C LEU A 506 36.79 -39.92 29.19
N ALA A 507 35.51 -39.84 29.58
CA ALA A 507 35.03 -40.31 30.88
C ALA A 507 35.27 -41.82 31.09
N PHE A 508 35.04 -42.65 30.06
CA PHE A 508 35.33 -44.10 30.11
C PHE A 508 36.83 -44.41 30.33
N ILE A 509 37.73 -43.50 29.97
CA ILE A 509 39.17 -43.64 30.22
C ILE A 509 39.53 -43.17 31.63
N PHE A 510 39.12 -41.96 32.02
CA PHE A 510 39.61 -41.32 33.25
C PHE A 510 38.86 -41.72 34.52
N VAL A 511 37.54 -41.97 34.45
CA VAL A 511 36.75 -42.28 35.67
C VAL A 511 37.23 -43.55 36.38
N PRO A 512 37.45 -44.69 35.70
CA PRO A 512 37.91 -45.90 36.36
C PRO A 512 39.36 -45.78 36.87
N LEU A 513 40.25 -45.14 36.10
CA LEU A 513 41.65 -44.93 36.50
C LEU A 513 41.78 -43.98 37.70
N THR A 514 40.96 -42.92 37.74
CA THR A 514 40.91 -42.00 38.88
C THR A 514 40.33 -42.68 40.10
N PHE A 515 39.32 -43.54 39.93
CA PHE A 515 38.76 -44.34 41.02
C PHE A 515 39.80 -45.29 41.63
N THR A 516 40.55 -46.04 40.82
CA THR A 516 41.59 -46.94 41.35
C THR A 516 42.72 -46.15 41.99
N ALA A 517 43.18 -45.06 41.37
CA ALA A 517 44.19 -44.18 41.97
C ALA A 517 43.74 -43.60 43.32
N SER A 518 42.48 -43.15 43.42
CA SER A 518 41.92 -42.62 44.67
C SER A 518 41.78 -43.72 45.72
N PHE A 519 41.33 -44.92 45.35
CA PHE A 519 41.16 -46.04 46.28
C PHE A 519 42.50 -46.46 46.90
N PHE A 520 43.56 -46.55 46.11
CA PHE A 520 44.91 -46.86 46.61
C PHE A 520 45.64 -45.64 47.22
N GLY A 521 45.14 -44.42 46.98
CA GLY A 521 45.61 -43.20 47.64
C GLY A 521 44.99 -42.94 49.02
N MET A 522 43.97 -43.71 49.41
CA MET A 522 43.34 -43.63 50.74
C MET A 522 44.12 -44.45 51.77
N ASN A 523 44.36 -43.85 52.94
CA ASN A 523 45.04 -44.53 54.06
C ASN A 523 44.05 -45.42 54.82
N PHE A 524 43.93 -46.70 54.45
CA PHE A 524 43.13 -47.66 55.21
C PHE A 524 43.96 -48.34 56.30
N ALA A 525 43.42 -48.40 57.52
CA ALA A 525 44.05 -49.07 58.66
C ALA A 525 44.22 -50.60 58.43
N GLN A 526 43.36 -51.19 57.59
CA GLN A 526 43.34 -52.62 57.26
C GLN A 526 44.46 -53.05 56.30
N PHE A 527 45.09 -52.12 55.57
CA PHE A 527 46.24 -52.41 54.71
C PHE A 527 47.59 -52.36 55.47
N GLY A 528 47.58 -51.91 56.73
CA GLY A 528 48.78 -51.78 57.57
C GLY A 528 49.73 -50.69 57.07
N GLN A 529 50.49 -50.06 57.96
CA GLN A 529 51.58 -49.14 57.58
C GLN A 529 52.79 -49.90 57.00
N GLY A 530 52.58 -50.70 55.94
CA GLY A 530 53.60 -51.57 55.34
C GLY A 530 53.54 -51.55 53.82
N ASP A 531 54.70 -51.82 53.20
CA ASP A 531 55.01 -51.69 51.77
C ASP A 531 54.09 -52.54 50.88
N LEU A 532 52.91 -52.03 50.56
CA LEU A 532 52.10 -52.57 49.48
C LEU A 532 52.92 -52.42 48.19
N ASN A 533 53.35 -53.56 47.63
CA ASN A 533 54.10 -53.55 46.41
C ASN A 533 53.29 -52.82 45.32
N ILE A 534 53.88 -51.79 44.73
CA ILE A 534 53.28 -50.95 43.68
C ILE A 534 52.71 -51.79 42.53
N TRP A 535 53.21 -53.01 42.34
CA TRP A 535 52.69 -54.00 41.41
C TRP A 535 51.18 -54.31 41.58
N ILE A 536 50.67 -54.30 42.81
CA ILE A 536 49.25 -54.60 43.11
C ILE A 536 48.33 -53.57 42.46
N TRP A 537 48.74 -52.29 42.42
CA TRP A 537 47.98 -51.25 41.75
C TRP A 537 47.84 -51.52 40.24
N PHE A 538 48.89 -52.00 39.58
CA PHE A 538 48.85 -52.38 38.16
C PHE A 538 47.95 -53.61 37.92
N VAL A 539 47.99 -54.61 38.80
CA VAL A 539 47.17 -55.83 38.71
C VAL A 539 45.68 -55.53 38.87
N VAL A 540 45.30 -54.54 39.67
CA VAL A 540 43.88 -54.15 39.88
C VAL A 540 43.42 -53.11 38.85
N SER A 541 44.26 -52.14 38.50
CA SER A 541 43.87 -51.06 37.57
C SER A 541 43.75 -51.56 36.13
N THR A 542 44.57 -52.53 35.71
CA THR A 542 44.55 -53.03 34.31
C THR A 542 43.23 -53.75 33.96
N PRO A 543 42.70 -54.70 34.75
CA PRO A 543 41.41 -55.33 34.48
C PRO A 543 40.24 -54.34 34.52
N VAL A 544 40.23 -53.39 35.48
CA VAL A 544 39.20 -52.35 35.59
C VAL A 544 39.20 -51.44 34.36
N PHE A 545 40.39 -51.05 33.89
CA PHE A 545 40.54 -50.26 32.67
C PHE A 545 40.10 -51.02 31.42
N ILE A 546 40.51 -52.29 31.28
CA ILE A 546 40.09 -53.16 30.16
C ILE A 546 38.56 -53.32 30.16
N LEU A 547 37.94 -53.56 31.31
CA LEU A 547 36.49 -53.68 31.42
C LEU A 547 35.79 -52.39 30.99
N SER A 548 36.29 -51.22 31.40
CA SER A 548 35.75 -49.93 30.97
C SER A 548 35.86 -49.72 29.45
N LEU A 549 36.99 -50.10 28.84
CA LEU A 549 37.17 -50.04 27.39
C LEU A 549 36.24 -51.01 26.64
N LEU A 550 35.99 -52.20 27.20
CA LEU A 550 35.03 -53.16 26.64
C LEU A 550 33.59 -52.62 26.71
N LEU A 551 33.20 -52.01 27.83
CA LEU A 551 31.89 -51.34 27.97
C LEU A 551 31.74 -50.16 27.00
N MET A 552 32.80 -49.38 26.80
CA MET A 552 32.82 -48.30 25.81
C MET A 552 32.67 -48.84 24.37
N ARG A 553 33.30 -49.97 24.04
CA ARG A 553 33.13 -50.61 22.72
C ARG A 553 31.71 -51.17 22.54
N ALA A 554 31.18 -51.84 23.56
CA ALA A 554 29.83 -52.41 23.52
C ALA A 554 28.73 -51.33 23.34
N THR A 555 28.94 -50.15 23.91
CA THR A 555 28.02 -49.00 23.76
C THR A 555 28.18 -48.26 22.43
N ALA A 556 29.27 -48.48 21.68
CA ALA A 556 29.55 -47.81 20.41
C ALA A 556 29.04 -48.56 19.15
N GLU A 557 28.66 -49.84 19.26
CA GLU A 557 28.26 -50.68 18.12
C GLU A 557 26.74 -50.88 17.80
N PRO A 558 25.73 -50.13 18.29
CA PRO A 558 24.33 -50.45 17.93
C PRO A 558 23.90 -50.16 16.47
N GLY A 559 24.75 -49.59 15.60
CA GLY A 559 24.30 -48.93 14.36
C GLY A 559 24.72 -49.52 13.01
N ARG A 560 25.52 -50.61 12.94
CA ARG A 560 26.06 -51.10 11.65
C ARG A 560 25.22 -52.17 10.93
N ASP A 561 24.23 -52.77 11.58
CA ASP A 561 23.56 -53.96 11.03
C ASP A 561 22.24 -53.73 10.27
N VAL A 562 21.74 -52.48 10.19
CA VAL A 562 20.43 -52.20 9.55
C VAL A 562 20.53 -51.90 8.05
N ASN A 563 21.69 -51.51 7.51
CA ASN A 563 21.82 -51.09 6.10
C ASN A 563 22.08 -52.21 5.08
N ASN A 564 22.21 -53.48 5.50
CA ASN A 564 22.52 -54.60 4.59
C ASN A 564 21.34 -55.55 4.29
N ARG A 565 20.10 -55.18 4.64
CA ARG A 565 18.90 -55.97 4.31
C ARG A 565 17.78 -55.15 3.67
N ALA A 566 18.01 -54.57 2.50
CA ALA A 566 16.92 -54.17 1.61
C ALA A 566 17.41 -53.96 0.17
N LEU A 567 17.59 -55.04 -0.58
CA LEU A 567 17.56 -55.05 -2.05
C LEU A 567 17.21 -56.47 -2.51
N PRO A 568 15.95 -56.78 -2.88
CA PRO A 568 15.66 -57.99 -3.63
C PRO A 568 16.09 -57.82 -5.09
N PRO A 569 16.53 -58.88 -5.77
CA PRO A 569 16.99 -58.81 -7.15
C PRO A 569 15.79 -58.76 -8.12
N ASN A 570 15.93 -57.91 -9.14
CA ASN A 570 15.23 -57.88 -10.44
C ASN A 570 13.97 -58.73 -10.62
N GLN A 571 12.88 -58.06 -11.01
CA GLN A 571 11.95 -58.59 -12.02
C GLN A 571 11.85 -57.61 -13.19
N LYS A 572 11.74 -58.21 -14.39
CA LYS A 572 11.73 -57.63 -15.73
C LYS A 572 10.71 -56.52 -15.94
#